data_AF-K1UNG6-F1
#
_entry.id   AF-K1UNG6-F1
#
_cell.length_a   1.000
_cell.length_b   1.000
_cell.length_c   1.000
_cell.angle_alpha   90.00
_cell.angle_beta   90.00
_cell.angle_gamma   90.00
#
_symmetry.space_group_name_H-M   'P 1'
#
loop_
_entity.id
_entity.type
_entity.pdbx_description
1 polymer ?
#
loop_
_entity_poly.entity_id
_entity_poly.type
_entity_poly.pdbx_seq_one_letter_code
_entity_poly.pdbx_strand_id
1 'polypeptide(L)' 'MQKGVKFRIYPNREQQNLINQTLGCCRLVYNRGLAMRKEAFENGSKIGYSQTSAMLTELKKSDD' A
#
# COMPACT_ATOMS: atom_id res chain seq x y z
N MET A 1 -24.03 -18.42 -8.65
CA MET A 1 -23.31 -18.60 -7.37
C MET A 1 -21.81 -18.52 -7.66
N GLN A 2 -21.14 -17.41 -7.32
CA GLN A 2 -19.70 -17.27 -7.48
C GLN A 2 -19.01 -18.11 -6.38
N LYS A 3 -18.45 -19.27 -6.74
CA LYS A 3 -17.65 -20.07 -5.82
C LYS A 3 -16.23 -19.51 -5.81
N GLY A 4 -15.79 -18.96 -4.69
CA GLY A 4 -14.39 -18.59 -4.50
C GLY A 4 -13.53 -19.84 -4.48
N VAL A 5 -12.36 -19.78 -5.13
CA VAL A 5 -11.42 -20.90 -5.15
C VAL A 5 -10.13 -20.50 -4.45
N LYS A 6 -9.61 -21.39 -3.60
CA LYS A 6 -8.38 -21.20 -2.84
C LYS A 6 -7.34 -22.22 -3.31
N PHE A 7 -6.19 -21.73 -3.74
CA PHE A 7 -5.08 -22.55 -4.20
C PHE A 7 -3.77 -22.15 -3.51
N ARG A 8 -2.85 -23.10 -3.41
CA ARG A 8 -1.45 -22.84 -3.03
C ARG A 8 -0.62 -22.66 -4.29
N ILE A 9 0.16 -21.59 -4.33
CA ILE A 9 1.14 -21.33 -5.39
C ILE A 9 2.53 -21.86 -4.99
N TYR A 10 3.34 -22.23 -5.97
CA TYR A 10 4.73 -22.67 -5.79
C TYR A 10 5.66 -21.83 -6.68
N PRO A 11 5.93 -20.57 -6.28
CA PRO A 11 6.71 -19.65 -7.10
C PRO A 11 8.18 -20.05 -7.14
N ASN A 12 8.81 -19.91 -8.30
CA ASN A 12 10.26 -20.00 -8.43
C ASN A 12 10.95 -18.76 -7.81
N ARG A 13 12.28 -18.74 -7.78
CA ARG A 13 13.05 -17.67 -7.12
C ARG A 13 12.74 -16.28 -7.69
N GLU A 14 12.64 -16.14 -9.00
CA GLU A 14 12.35 -14.85 -9.64
C GLU A 14 10.94 -14.36 -9.30
N GLN A 15 9.95 -15.26 -9.33
CA GLN A 15 8.58 -14.96 -8.94
C GLN A 15 8.48 -14.56 -7.46
N GLN A 16 9.19 -15.25 -6.57
CA GLN A 16 9.24 -14.88 -5.14
C GLN A 16 9.78 -13.47 -4.95
N ASN A 17 10.87 -13.13 -5.66
CA ASN A 17 11.46 -11.80 -5.58
C ASN A 17 10.46 -10.73 -6.04
N LEU A 18 9.78 -10.94 -7.17
CA LEU A 18 8.79 -10.01 -7.71
C LEU A 18 7.58 -9.85 -6.77
N ILE A 19 7.07 -10.95 -6.20
CA ILE A 19 5.98 -10.94 -5.23
C ILE A 19 6.40 -10.15 -3.99
N ASN A 20 7.57 -10.43 -3.43
CA ASN A 20 8.07 -9.77 -2.24
C ASN A 20 8.29 -8.27 -2.47
N GLN A 21 8.86 -7.88 -3.62
CA GLN A 21 9.02 -6.48 -3.99
C GLN A 21 7.66 -5.78 -4.11
N THR A 22 6.71 -6.40 -4.81
CA THR A 22 5.37 -5.84 -5.01
C THR A 22 4.66 -5.65 -3.68
N LEU A 23 4.58 -6.70 -2.85
CA LEU A 23 3.94 -6.65 -1.54
C LEU A 23 4.65 -5.68 -0.59
N GLY A 24 5.98 -5.60 -0.66
CA GLY A 24 6.79 -4.65 0.09
C GLY A 24 6.46 -3.21 -0.26
N CYS A 25 6.47 -2.87 -1.55
CA CYS A 25 6.11 -1.54 -2.04
C CYS A 25 4.67 -1.17 -1.67
N CYS A 26 3.71 -2.08 -1.87
CA CYS A 26 2.32 -1.86 -1.46
C CYS A 26 2.19 -1.62 0.04
N ARG A 27 2.89 -2.41 0.86
CA ARG A 27 2.87 -2.27 2.33
C ARG A 27 3.44 -0.91 2.77
N LEU A 28 4.54 -0.46 2.16
CA LEU A 28 5.14 0.83 2.45
C LEU A 28 4.15 1.98 2.19
N VAL A 29 3.59 2.02 0.99
CA VAL A 29 2.60 3.03 0.56
C VAL A 29 1.36 3.02 1.46
N TYR A 30 0.82 1.83 1.74
CA TYR A 30 -0.35 1.67 2.59
C TYR A 30 -0.09 2.20 4.00
N ASN A 31 1.04 1.81 4.61
CA ASN A 31 1.38 2.23 5.97
C ASN A 31 1.60 3.74 6.09
N ARG A 32 2.24 4.38 5.09
CA ARG A 32 2.39 5.85 5.06
C ARG A 32 1.01 6.55 5.01
N GLY A 33 0.11 6.08 4.15
CA GLY A 33 -1.26 6.62 4.08
C GLY A 33 -2.07 6.36 5.35
N LEU A 34 -1.91 5.20 5.98
CA LEU A 34 -2.57 4.87 7.25
C LEU A 34 -2.08 5.79 8.38
N ALA A 35 -0.77 6.02 8.49
CA ALA A 35 -0.19 6.91 9.50
C ALA A 35 -0.75 8.34 9.37
N MET A 36 -0.76 8.89 8.15
CA MET A 36 -1.35 10.20 7.86
C MET A 36 -2.82 10.30 8.28
N ARG A 37 -3.63 9.27 7.99
CA ARG A 37 -5.05 9.27 8.38
C ARG A 37 -5.24 9.18 9.88
N LYS A 38 -4.37 8.42 10.56
CA LYS A 38 -4.39 8.27 12.02
C LYS A 38 -4.08 9.61 12.69
N GLU A 39 -3.01 10.28 12.27
CA GLU A 39 -2.63 11.61 12.77
C GLU A 39 -3.74 12.65 12.53
N ALA A 40 -4.30 12.69 11.31
CA ALA A 40 -5.40 13.59 11.01
C ALA A 40 -6.62 13.37 11.92
N PHE A 41 -6.96 12.10 12.18
CA PHE A 41 -8.06 11.74 13.07
C PHE A 41 -7.82 12.15 14.52
N GLU A 42 -6.60 11.94 15.02
CA GLU A 42 -6.18 12.40 16.36
C GLU A 42 -6.30 13.94 16.48
N ASN A 43 -6.05 14.66 15.40
CA ASN A 43 -6.21 16.12 15.30
C ASN A 43 -7.66 16.57 14.97
N GLY A 44 -8.65 15.68 15.01
CA GLY A 44 -10.06 16.00 14.80
C GLY A 44 -10.48 16.19 13.34
N SER A 45 -9.61 15.85 12.39
CA SER A 45 -9.86 15.97 10.95
C SER A 45 -9.93 14.60 10.27
N LYS A 46 -10.35 14.56 8.99
CA LYS A 46 -10.41 13.32 8.22
C LYS A 46 -9.66 13.48 6.90
N ILE A 47 -8.74 12.57 6.65
CA ILE A 47 -8.04 12.44 5.37
C ILE A 47 -8.63 11.27 4.58
N GLY A 48 -9.13 11.58 3.39
CA GLY A 48 -9.67 10.62 2.44
C GLY A 48 -8.66 10.19 1.38
N TYR A 49 -9.19 9.50 0.36
CA TYR A 49 -8.40 8.95 -0.73
C TYR A 49 -7.68 10.02 -1.56
N SER A 50 -8.37 11.11 -1.94
CA SER A 50 -7.82 12.18 -2.78
C SER A 50 -6.56 12.80 -2.18
N GLN A 51 -6.60 13.12 -0.88
CA GLN A 51 -5.46 13.66 -0.14
C GLN A 51 -4.32 12.65 -0.01
N THR A 52 -4.63 11.38 0.27
CA THR A 52 -3.61 10.32 0.33
C THR A 52 -2.93 10.13 -1.04
N SER A 53 -3.70 10.21 -2.13
CA SER A 53 -3.20 10.10 -3.50
C SER A 53 -2.29 11.27 -3.88
N ALA A 54 -2.66 12.50 -3.48
CA ALA A 54 -1.81 13.68 -3.70
C ALA A 54 -0.47 13.56 -2.97
N MET A 55 -0.47 13.08 -1.72
CA MET A 55 0.77 12.81 -0.98
C MET A 55 1.67 11.80 -1.70
N LEU A 56 1.12 10.77 -2.34
CA LEU A 56 1.93 9.80 -3.10
C LEU A 56 2.67 10.44 -4.27
N THR A 57 2.07 11.45 -4.92
CA THR A 57 2.73 12.21 -5.98
C THR A 57 3.93 12.99 -5.45
N GLU A 58 3.81 13.61 -4.28
CA GLU A 58 4.92 14.33 -3.65
C GLU A 58 6.01 13.36 -3.16
N LEU A 59 5.63 12.22 -2.58
CA LEU A 59 6.59 11.19 -2.16
C LEU A 59 7.41 10.61 -3.32
N LYS A 60 6.89 10.63 -4.55
CA LYS A 60 7.64 10.19 -5.73
C LYS A 60 8.67 11.22 -6.21
N LYS A 61 8.50 12.50 -5.82
CA LYS A 61 9.42 13.58 -6.19
C LYS A 61 10.56 13.72 -5.18
N SER A 62 10.34 13.28 -3.94
CA SER A 62 11.40 13.20 -2.93
C SER A 62 12.30 12.01 -3.23
N ASP A 63 13.56 12.29 -3.52
CA ASP A 63 14.63 11.29 -3.62
C ASP A 63 14.97 10.82 -2.19
N ASP A 64 14.35 9.73 -1.75
CA ASP A 64 15.02 8.80 -0.82
C ASP A 64 15.99 7.92 -1.62
#